data_AF-A0AAW0UCF6-F1
#
_entry.id   AF-A0AAW0UCF6-F1
#
_cell.length_a   1.000
_cell.length_b   1.000
_cell.length_c   1.000
_cell.angle_alpha   90.00
_cell.angle_beta   90.00
_cell.angle_gamma   90.00
#
_symmetry.space_group_name_H-M   'P 1'
#
loop_
_entity.id
_entity.type
_entity.pdbx_description
1 polymer ?
#
loop_
_entity_poly.entity_id
_entity_poly.type
_entity_poly.pdbx_seq_one_letter_code
_entity_poly.pdbx_strand_id
1 'polypeptide(L)'
;MRHYTALLLAVLGAGCCSLVAAQYYDPIESDNGLYWRGEYGEMDICHHDKNFTYTYALDFKFDDLNDLDNVGGNGVKLYCRDDAGSISGYVTSLEGKRGEWQGIHSCPLHVFFNGFRLRVFPDQGTWGDDFAVDNIQMACEDGTIIDGIDGILPEKEEMEEGVEEKSVLRQWVDKVERKIEVIRYNIDKTRIHGEWGSWVFCSPGMNVVGIRTVVEDGHIDDDAGLTDVILYCA
;
A
#
# COMPACT_ATOMS: atom_id res chain seq x y z
N MET A 1 35.01 59.35 -44.81
CA MET A 1 33.85 58.80 -44.09
C MET A 1 34.38 57.77 -43.10
N ARG A 2 34.06 57.92 -41.81
CA ARG A 2 34.61 57.11 -40.71
C ARG A 2 33.91 55.74 -40.68
N HIS A 3 34.67 54.66 -40.79
CA HIS A 3 34.16 53.31 -40.52
C HIS A 3 34.38 53.00 -39.04
N TYR A 4 33.29 52.91 -38.27
CA TYR A 4 33.32 52.46 -36.89
C TYR A 4 33.32 50.92 -36.88
N THR A 5 34.38 50.34 -36.33
CA THR A 5 34.46 48.93 -35.92
C THR A 5 33.57 48.72 -34.69
N ALA A 6 32.51 47.92 -34.81
CA ALA A 6 31.73 47.46 -33.66
C ALA A 6 32.26 46.08 -33.24
N LEU A 7 32.93 46.04 -32.09
CA LEU A 7 33.36 44.80 -31.43
C LEU A 7 32.16 44.24 -30.65
N LEU A 8 31.55 43.17 -31.16
CA LEU A 8 30.51 42.41 -30.45
C LEU A 8 31.20 41.47 -29.45
N LEU A 9 31.24 41.89 -28.17
CA LEU A 9 31.54 40.99 -27.05
C LEU A 9 30.31 40.11 -26.80
N ALA A 10 30.33 38.88 -27.31
CA ALA A 10 29.39 37.85 -26.90
C ALA A 10 29.78 37.40 -25.48
N VAL A 11 29.05 37.88 -24.48
CA VAL A 11 29.08 37.30 -23.13
C VAL A 11 28.41 35.94 -23.22
N LEU A 12 29.20 34.88 -23.36
CA LEU A 12 28.73 33.51 -23.13
C LEU A 12 28.47 33.38 -21.62
N GLY A 13 27.26 33.76 -21.21
CA GLY A 13 26.74 33.36 -19.92
C GLY A 13 26.59 31.84 -19.93
N ALA A 14 27.59 31.14 -19.40
CA ALA A 14 27.45 29.76 -18.97
C ALA A 14 26.48 29.76 -17.77
N GLY A 15 25.19 29.90 -18.06
CA GLY A 15 24.13 29.56 -17.13
C GLY A 15 24.30 28.09 -16.84
N CYS A 16 24.80 27.77 -15.65
CA CYS A 16 24.79 26.44 -15.08
C CYS A 16 23.31 26.02 -14.95
N CYS A 17 22.74 25.53 -16.05
CA CYS A 17 21.48 24.82 -16.02
C CYS A 17 21.83 23.47 -15.42
N SER A 18 21.83 23.40 -14.09
CA SER A 18 21.88 22.13 -13.38
C SER A 18 20.71 21.31 -13.91
N LEU A 19 21.01 20.30 -14.72
CA LEU A 19 20.05 19.27 -15.10
C LEU A 19 19.69 18.53 -13.81
N VAL A 20 18.63 18.97 -13.14
CA VAL A 20 17.97 18.11 -12.15
C VAL A 20 17.30 17.03 -13.00
N ALA A 21 17.87 15.83 -13.02
CA ALA A 21 17.20 14.68 -13.61
C ALA A 21 15.85 14.54 -12.90
N ALA A 22 14.75 14.69 -13.64
CA ALA A 22 13.43 14.40 -13.10
C ALA A 22 13.43 12.94 -12.67
N GLN A 23 13.12 12.69 -11.40
CA GLN A 23 13.04 11.34 -10.92
C GLN A 23 11.75 10.70 -11.42
N TYR A 24 11.87 9.54 -12.06
CA TYR A 24 10.76 8.77 -12.61
C TYR A 24 10.50 7.57 -11.69
N TYR A 25 9.23 7.30 -11.46
CA TYR A 25 8.75 6.16 -10.68
C TYR A 25 7.78 5.36 -11.53
N ASP A 26 7.94 4.04 -11.57
CA ASP A 26 7.10 3.14 -12.37
C ASP A 26 5.82 2.82 -11.57
N PRO A 27 4.62 3.24 -12.02
CA PRO A 27 3.39 2.89 -11.34
C PRO A 27 3.03 1.41 -11.59
N ILE A 28 2.56 0.75 -10.54
CA ILE A 28 1.86 -0.53 -10.62
C ILE A 28 0.43 -0.36 -10.09
N GLU A 29 -0.54 -0.84 -10.87
CA GLU A 29 -1.97 -0.62 -10.66
C GLU A 29 -2.69 -1.97 -10.61
N SER A 30 -3.71 -2.10 -9.76
CA SER A 30 -4.50 -3.34 -9.66
C SER A 30 -5.39 -3.53 -10.89
N ASP A 31 -5.67 -4.78 -11.26
CA ASP A 31 -6.56 -5.10 -12.38
C ASP A 31 -8.05 -5.00 -12.02
N ASN A 32 -8.37 -5.02 -10.72
CA ASN A 32 -9.73 -4.99 -10.18
C ASN A 32 -10.01 -3.75 -9.31
N GLY A 33 -9.09 -2.79 -9.23
CA GLY A 33 -9.29 -1.53 -8.52
C GLY A 33 -10.33 -0.64 -9.20
N LEU A 34 -11.14 0.09 -8.42
CA LEU A 34 -12.18 0.97 -8.92
C LEU A 34 -11.66 2.42 -9.08
N TYR A 35 -10.58 2.60 -9.85
CA TYR A 35 -9.86 3.89 -10.02
C TYR A 35 -10.72 5.09 -10.45
N TRP A 36 -11.90 4.84 -11.04
CA TRP A 36 -12.83 5.86 -11.52
C TRP A 36 -13.84 6.30 -10.46
N ARG A 37 -13.88 5.60 -9.32
CA ARG A 37 -14.83 5.81 -8.24
C ARG A 37 -14.14 6.45 -7.05
N GLY A 38 -14.16 7.77 -6.98
CA GLY A 38 -13.58 8.53 -5.87
C GLY A 38 -12.55 9.55 -6.30
N GLU A 39 -11.88 10.11 -5.31
CA GLU A 39 -10.87 11.14 -5.46
C GLU A 39 -9.47 10.58 -5.22
N TYR A 40 -8.52 11.03 -6.03
CA TYR A 40 -7.12 10.67 -5.87
C TYR A 40 -6.51 11.45 -4.71
N GLY A 41 -5.84 10.74 -3.81
CA GLY A 41 -4.97 11.35 -2.84
C GLY A 41 -3.67 11.89 -3.43
N GLU A 42 -2.93 12.62 -2.59
CA GLU A 42 -1.58 13.02 -2.93
C GLU A 42 -0.66 11.80 -3.00
N MET A 43 0.30 11.83 -3.92
CA MET A 43 1.34 10.79 -3.99
C MET A 43 2.37 11.04 -2.89
N ASP A 44 2.77 9.98 -2.20
CA ASP A 44 3.82 10.04 -1.19
C ASP A 44 4.89 8.98 -1.45
N ILE A 45 6.16 9.37 -1.32
CA ILE A 45 7.33 8.56 -1.68
C ILE A 45 8.31 8.52 -0.51
N CYS A 46 8.82 7.33 -0.21
CA CYS A 46 9.83 7.08 0.80
C CYS A 46 11.12 7.85 0.48
N HIS A 47 11.49 8.79 1.35
CA HIS A 47 12.74 9.54 1.26
C HIS A 47 13.43 9.64 2.63
N HIS A 48 14.76 9.58 2.65
CA HIS A 48 15.55 9.90 3.84
C HIS A 48 16.79 10.72 3.47
N ASP A 49 16.83 12.01 3.82
CA ASP A 49 18.02 12.87 3.68
C ASP A 49 18.75 12.74 2.31
N LYS A 50 17.98 12.63 1.21
CA LYS A 50 18.41 12.42 -0.20
C LYS A 50 18.81 10.99 -0.61
N ASN A 51 18.73 10.01 0.29
CA ASN A 51 18.87 8.59 -0.02
C ASN A 51 17.51 7.93 -0.20
N PHE A 52 17.45 6.97 -1.13
CA PHE A 52 16.28 6.12 -1.34
C PHE A 52 16.12 5.15 -0.20
N THR A 53 14.87 4.99 0.23
CA THR A 53 14.44 3.96 1.17
C THR A 53 13.26 3.24 0.55
N TYR A 54 13.08 1.98 0.91
CA TYR A 54 12.09 1.11 0.32
C TYR A 54 11.05 0.71 1.35
N THR A 55 9.85 0.41 0.85
CA THR A 55 8.77 -0.04 1.71
C THR A 55 8.97 -1.50 2.12
N TYR A 56 8.70 -1.81 3.40
CA TYR A 56 8.93 -3.16 3.94
C TYR A 56 7.84 -3.61 4.91
N ALA A 57 6.98 -2.71 5.39
CA ALA A 57 5.88 -3.05 6.27
C ALA A 57 4.60 -2.33 5.87
N LEU A 58 3.49 -3.01 6.09
CA LEU A 58 2.13 -2.57 5.81
C LEU A 58 1.41 -2.37 7.14
N ASP A 59 0.62 -1.30 7.21
CA ASP A 59 -0.49 -1.17 8.16
C ASP A 59 -1.72 -0.77 7.34
N PHE A 60 -2.82 -1.47 7.57
CA PHE A 60 -4.07 -1.30 6.81
C PHE A 60 -5.14 -0.79 7.75
N LYS A 61 -5.92 0.19 7.30
CA LYS A 61 -7.04 0.74 8.06
C LYS A 61 -8.31 0.06 7.58
N PHE A 62 -9.04 -0.58 8.48
CA PHE A 62 -10.23 -1.36 8.15
C PHE A 62 -11.37 -1.03 9.12
N ASP A 63 -12.58 -0.87 8.58
CA ASP A 63 -13.80 -0.67 9.36
C ASP A 63 -14.56 -1.99 9.50
N ASP A 64 -14.68 -2.50 10.73
CA ASP A 64 -15.37 -3.74 11.07
C ASP A 64 -16.61 -3.52 11.95
N LEU A 65 -17.02 -2.27 12.17
CA LEU A 65 -18.09 -1.93 13.11
C LEU A 65 -19.47 -2.43 12.64
N ASN A 66 -20.30 -2.79 13.62
CA ASN A 66 -21.53 -3.60 13.55
C ASN A 66 -22.75 -3.02 12.80
N ASP A 67 -22.56 -2.07 11.88
CA ASP A 67 -23.63 -1.64 10.98
C ASP A 67 -23.50 -2.40 9.65
N LEU A 68 -24.62 -2.92 9.17
CA LEU A 68 -24.73 -4.04 8.22
C LEU A 68 -24.31 -3.72 6.76
N ASP A 69 -23.81 -2.52 6.51
CA ASP A 69 -23.60 -1.92 5.18
C ASP A 69 -22.17 -1.38 4.94
N ASN A 70 -21.47 -0.84 5.95
CA ASN A 70 -20.24 -0.06 5.70
C ASN A 70 -18.93 -0.77 6.15
N VAL A 71 -18.68 -1.98 5.68
CA VAL A 71 -17.45 -2.74 5.98
C VAL A 71 -16.45 -2.59 4.84
N GLY A 72 -15.21 -2.17 5.12
CA GLY A 72 -14.20 -2.04 4.07
C GLY A 72 -12.89 -1.36 4.47
N GLY A 73 -11.91 -1.43 3.56
CA GLY A 73 -10.65 -0.73 3.68
C GLY A 73 -10.82 0.78 3.59
N ASN A 74 -10.10 1.50 4.43
CA ASN A 74 -10.16 2.96 4.52
C ASN A 74 -8.80 3.63 4.33
N GLY A 75 -7.69 2.90 4.38
CA GLY A 75 -6.37 3.52 4.29
C GLY A 75 -5.23 2.52 4.29
N VAL A 76 -4.08 2.97 3.81
CA VAL A 76 -2.86 2.15 3.66
C VAL A 76 -1.66 2.98 4.09
N LYS A 77 -0.86 2.45 5.02
CA LYS A 77 0.46 2.97 5.37
C LYS A 77 1.53 1.98 4.96
N LEU A 78 2.58 2.49 4.32
CA LEU A 78 3.77 1.71 3.99
C LEU A 78 4.98 2.27 4.73
N TYR A 79 5.61 1.47 5.57
CA TYR A 79 6.78 1.87 6.35
C TYR A 79 8.04 1.74 5.51
N CYS A 80 8.91 2.75 5.63
CA CYS A 80 10.11 2.90 4.84
C CYS A 80 11.36 2.57 5.66
N ARG A 81 12.32 1.86 5.06
CA ARG A 81 13.66 1.67 5.62
C ARG A 81 14.72 1.62 4.52
N ASP A 82 15.96 1.91 4.87
CA ASP A 82 17.10 1.67 3.98
C ASP A 82 17.60 0.22 4.03
N ASP A 83 18.53 -0.12 3.15
CA ASP A 83 19.15 -1.45 3.08
C ASP A 83 19.92 -1.83 4.35
N ALA A 84 20.39 -0.85 5.12
CA ALA A 84 21.05 -1.06 6.40
C ALA A 84 20.06 -1.33 7.54
N GLY A 85 18.74 -1.19 7.29
CA GLY A 85 17.67 -1.39 8.26
C GLY A 85 17.31 -0.14 9.07
N SER A 86 17.83 1.04 8.71
CA SER A 86 17.44 2.31 9.32
C SER A 86 16.04 2.70 8.88
N ILE A 87 15.13 2.87 9.83
CA ILE A 87 13.74 3.26 9.59
C ILE A 87 13.69 4.75 9.28
N SER A 88 13.07 5.12 8.15
CA SER A 88 12.96 6.51 7.68
C SER A 88 11.56 7.12 7.84
N GLY A 89 10.58 6.33 8.30
CA GLY A 89 9.21 6.78 8.52
C GLY A 89 8.19 5.86 7.82
N TYR A 90 7.09 6.44 7.36
CA TYR A 90 6.09 5.77 6.54
C TYR A 90 5.53 6.77 5.53
N VAL A 91 4.96 6.22 4.46
CA VAL A 91 4.18 6.97 3.46
C VAL A 91 2.72 6.55 3.55
N THR A 92 1.83 7.50 3.30
CA THR A 92 0.37 7.30 3.20
C THR A 92 -0.20 8.24 2.14
N SER A 93 -1.47 8.10 1.80
CA SER A 93 -2.15 8.98 0.85
C SER A 93 -3.50 9.42 1.43
N LEU A 94 -4.53 9.63 0.60
CA LEU A 94 -5.87 9.94 1.10
C LEU A 94 -6.43 8.76 1.89
N GLU A 95 -6.98 9.04 3.06
CA GLU A 95 -7.54 8.05 3.98
C GLU A 95 -9.03 8.35 4.22
N GLY A 96 -9.85 7.31 4.26
CA GLY A 96 -11.21 7.33 4.76
C GLY A 96 -11.27 7.65 6.25
N LYS A 97 -12.39 8.24 6.69
CA LYS A 97 -12.55 8.76 8.06
C LYS A 97 -12.68 7.64 9.09
N ARG A 98 -13.28 6.50 8.72
CA ARG A 98 -13.64 5.41 9.65
C ARG A 98 -12.58 4.31 9.72
N GLY A 99 -12.86 3.29 10.54
CA GLY A 99 -12.01 2.14 10.77
C GLY A 99 -10.81 2.37 11.69
N GLU A 100 -10.16 1.26 12.05
CA GLU A 100 -8.97 1.23 12.89
C GLU A 100 -7.78 0.66 12.11
N TRP A 101 -6.57 1.03 12.53
CA TRP A 101 -5.34 0.45 12.00
C TRP A 101 -5.15 -0.96 12.56
N GLN A 102 -4.98 -1.94 11.67
CA GLN A 102 -4.92 -3.35 12.05
C GLN A 102 -3.56 -3.76 12.63
N GLY A 103 -2.54 -2.91 12.47
CA GLY A 103 -1.22 -3.10 13.01
C GLY A 103 -0.19 -3.34 11.93
N ILE A 104 1.08 -3.20 12.32
CA ILE A 104 2.21 -3.22 11.39
C ILE A 104 2.66 -4.66 11.15
N HIS A 105 2.66 -5.06 9.88
CA HIS A 105 3.13 -6.36 9.42
C HIS A 105 4.22 -6.17 8.37
N SER A 106 5.35 -6.88 8.51
CA SER A 106 6.57 -6.55 7.79
C SER A 106 7.27 -7.74 7.18
N CYS A 107 7.89 -7.53 6.02
CA CYS A 107 8.87 -8.44 5.45
C CYS A 107 10.06 -8.65 6.40
N PRO A 108 10.78 -9.78 6.30
CA PRO A 108 12.03 -10.01 7.03
C PRO A 108 13.06 -8.91 6.81
N LEU A 109 14.08 -8.82 7.67
CA LEU A 109 15.13 -7.82 7.53
C LEU A 109 15.87 -7.94 6.19
N HIS A 110 16.14 -6.81 5.54
CA HIS A 110 16.77 -6.70 4.20
C HIS A 110 15.92 -7.22 3.03
N VAL A 111 14.62 -7.41 3.22
CA VAL A 111 13.65 -7.79 2.16
C VAL A 111 12.59 -6.69 2.03
N PHE A 112 12.22 -6.31 0.82
CA PHE A 112 11.28 -5.22 0.56
C PHE A 112 10.04 -5.70 -0.19
N PHE A 113 9.02 -4.83 -0.25
CA PHE A 113 7.86 -5.10 -1.08
C PHE A 113 8.20 -4.91 -2.56
N ASN A 114 7.79 -5.87 -3.38
CA ASN A 114 7.99 -5.84 -4.83
C ASN A 114 6.71 -6.11 -5.63
N GLY A 115 5.57 -6.27 -4.96
CA GLY A 115 4.28 -6.45 -5.62
C GLY A 115 3.11 -6.40 -4.66
N PHE A 116 1.91 -6.33 -5.22
CA PHE A 116 0.67 -6.29 -4.45
C PHE A 116 -0.50 -6.88 -5.24
N ARG A 117 -1.61 -7.10 -4.54
CA ARG A 117 -2.94 -7.31 -5.13
C ARG A 117 -4.01 -6.80 -4.18
N LEU A 118 -5.16 -6.43 -4.73
CA LEU A 118 -6.32 -5.98 -3.96
C LEU A 118 -7.41 -7.05 -3.96
N ARG A 119 -8.12 -7.16 -2.83
CA ARG A 119 -9.41 -7.85 -2.76
C ARG A 119 -10.47 -6.78 -2.84
N VAL A 120 -11.28 -6.80 -3.89
CA VAL A 120 -12.23 -5.73 -4.19
C VAL A 120 -13.61 -6.34 -4.34
N PHE A 121 -14.61 -5.71 -3.72
CA PHE A 121 -16.01 -6.07 -3.98
C PHE A 121 -16.40 -5.64 -5.40
N PRO A 122 -16.77 -6.58 -6.30
CA PRO A 122 -16.98 -6.25 -7.70
C PRO A 122 -18.18 -5.32 -7.88
N ASP A 123 -18.11 -4.43 -8.88
CA ASP A 123 -19.18 -3.51 -9.22
C ASP A 123 -20.51 -4.25 -9.47
N GLN A 124 -21.49 -4.06 -8.57
CA GLN A 124 -22.83 -4.63 -8.67
C GLN A 124 -23.79 -3.76 -9.52
N GLY A 125 -23.30 -2.67 -10.11
CA GLY A 125 -24.08 -1.74 -10.94
C GLY A 125 -24.76 -0.63 -10.14
N THR A 126 -25.62 0.14 -10.82
CA THR A 126 -26.14 1.45 -10.37
C THR A 126 -26.97 1.49 -9.08
N TRP A 127 -27.31 0.35 -8.48
CA TRP A 127 -28.21 0.26 -7.33
C TRP A 127 -27.64 -0.55 -6.16
N GLY A 128 -26.37 -0.97 -6.24
CA GLY A 128 -25.68 -1.54 -5.08
C GLY A 128 -25.15 -0.41 -4.20
N ASP A 129 -25.34 -0.56 -2.91
CA ASP A 129 -24.74 0.19 -1.82
C ASP A 129 -23.39 -0.50 -1.49
N ASP A 130 -22.34 0.31 -1.31
CA ASP A 130 -21.06 -0.04 -0.68
C ASP A 130 -20.04 -0.86 -1.50
N PHE A 131 -18.97 -0.16 -1.90
CA PHE A 131 -17.93 -0.61 -2.83
C PHE A 131 -16.57 -0.24 -2.26
N ALA A 132 -15.71 -1.22 -2.02
CA ALA A 132 -14.36 -0.90 -1.57
C ALA A 132 -13.37 -2.04 -1.79
N VAL A 133 -12.10 -1.66 -1.67
CA VAL A 133 -11.00 -2.56 -1.34
C VAL A 133 -11.27 -3.14 0.04
N ASP A 134 -11.61 -4.42 0.10
CA ASP A 134 -11.83 -5.16 1.35
C ASP A 134 -10.51 -5.56 2.01
N ASN A 135 -9.43 -5.69 1.23
CA ASN A 135 -8.10 -6.03 1.72
C ASN A 135 -7.02 -5.74 0.68
N ILE A 136 -5.79 -5.69 1.16
CA ILE A 136 -4.58 -5.61 0.36
C ILE A 136 -3.62 -6.71 0.79
N GLN A 137 -2.94 -7.32 -0.18
CA GLN A 137 -1.80 -8.18 0.07
C GLN A 137 -0.56 -7.61 -0.60
N MET A 138 0.56 -7.67 0.12
CA MET A 138 1.87 -7.25 -0.36
C MET A 138 2.77 -8.47 -0.49
N ALA A 139 3.51 -8.54 -1.59
CA ALA A 139 4.55 -9.54 -1.81
C ALA A 139 5.91 -8.97 -1.43
N CYS A 140 6.68 -9.74 -0.65
CA CYS A 140 8.07 -9.48 -0.38
C CYS A 140 8.95 -10.13 -1.46
N GLU A 141 10.16 -9.60 -1.68
CA GLU A 141 11.13 -10.16 -2.65
C GLU A 141 11.46 -11.64 -2.39
N ASP A 142 11.39 -12.10 -1.15
CA ASP A 142 11.66 -13.49 -0.74
C ASP A 142 10.45 -14.44 -0.90
N GLY A 143 9.33 -13.92 -1.39
CA GLY A 143 8.08 -14.67 -1.55
C GLY A 143 7.16 -14.66 -0.33
N THR A 144 7.57 -14.04 0.78
CA THR A 144 6.67 -13.81 1.94
C THR A 144 5.48 -12.95 1.51
N ILE A 145 4.27 -13.32 1.96
CA ILE A 145 3.04 -12.55 1.70
C ILE A 145 2.59 -11.90 3.00
N ILE A 146 2.44 -10.59 2.97
CA ILE A 146 1.87 -9.79 4.06
C ILE A 146 0.40 -9.48 3.71
N ASP A 147 -0.51 -9.82 4.62
CA ASP A 147 -1.94 -9.57 4.48
C ASP A 147 -2.36 -8.39 5.35
N GLY A 148 -3.13 -7.46 4.80
CA GLY A 148 -3.53 -6.24 5.51
C GLY A 148 -4.37 -6.49 6.76
N ILE A 149 -5.16 -7.56 6.78
CA ILE A 149 -6.08 -7.89 7.88
C ILE A 149 -5.49 -8.98 8.79
N ASP A 150 -4.97 -10.06 8.21
CA ASP A 150 -4.47 -11.22 8.95
C ASP A 150 -2.98 -11.10 9.33
N GLY A 151 -2.29 -10.11 8.76
CA GLY A 151 -0.88 -9.82 8.99
C GLY A 151 0.08 -10.70 8.23
N ILE A 152 0.21 -11.97 8.63
CA ILE A 152 1.06 -12.95 7.96
C ILE A 152 0.22 -14.18 7.66
N LEU A 153 0.06 -14.52 6.38
CA LEU A 153 -0.58 -15.78 6.01
C LEU A 153 0.40 -16.93 6.27
N PRO A 154 -0.04 -18.03 6.91
CA PRO A 154 0.79 -19.22 6.99
C PRO A 154 1.06 -19.75 5.58
N GLU A 155 2.33 -20.06 5.30
CA GLU A 155 2.73 -20.79 4.10
C GLU A 155 1.91 -22.09 4.04
N LYS A 156 1.42 -22.47 2.86
CA LYS A 156 0.52 -23.61 2.66
C LYS A 156 1.15 -24.93 3.16
N GLU A 157 0.99 -25.23 4.44
CA GLU A 157 1.10 -26.57 4.99
C GLU A 157 -0.29 -27.01 5.47
N GLU A 158 -0.89 -27.87 4.64
CA GLU A 158 -1.90 -28.88 4.99
C GLU A 158 -3.17 -28.40 5.70
N MET A 159 -4.12 -27.87 4.91
CA MET A 159 -5.54 -28.07 5.26
C MET A 159 -5.86 -29.57 5.12
N GLU A 160 -5.58 -30.36 6.15
CA GLU A 160 -6.25 -31.66 6.30
C GLU A 160 -7.74 -31.40 6.59
N GLU A 161 -8.61 -31.97 5.76
CA GLU A 161 -10.06 -31.97 5.98
C GLU A 161 -10.37 -32.52 7.38
N GLY A 162 -10.92 -31.67 8.25
CA GLY A 162 -11.57 -32.11 9.48
C GLY A 162 -10.91 -31.73 10.80
N VAL A 163 -9.96 -30.78 10.84
CA VAL A 163 -9.43 -30.28 12.13
C VAL A 163 -10.19 -29.03 12.58
N GLU A 164 -10.88 -29.16 13.72
CA GLU A 164 -11.62 -28.09 14.37
C GLU A 164 -10.68 -26.91 14.70
N GLU A 165 -11.00 -25.74 14.14
CA GLU A 165 -10.24 -24.47 14.14
C GLU A 165 -9.67 -24.06 15.51
N LYS A 166 -10.29 -24.52 16.61
CA LYS A 166 -9.94 -24.14 17.98
C LYS A 166 -8.67 -24.81 18.54
N SER A 167 -8.22 -25.94 17.96
CA SER A 167 -7.13 -26.73 18.55
C SER A 167 -5.74 -26.36 18.03
N VAL A 168 -5.61 -26.11 16.72
CA VAL A 168 -4.32 -25.82 16.07
C VAL A 168 -3.82 -24.42 16.40
N LEU A 169 -4.74 -23.46 16.47
CA LEU A 169 -4.46 -22.06 16.80
C LEU A 169 -3.84 -21.89 18.19
N ARG A 170 -4.34 -22.63 19.20
CA ARG A 170 -3.74 -22.60 20.55
C ARG A 170 -2.33 -23.18 20.58
N GLN A 171 -2.10 -24.25 19.83
CA GLN A 171 -0.82 -24.95 19.83
C GLN A 171 0.30 -24.15 19.15
N TRP A 172 -0.05 -23.29 18.19
CA TRP A 172 0.87 -22.32 17.57
C TRP A 172 1.13 -21.10 18.45
N VAL A 173 0.09 -20.57 19.10
CA VAL A 173 0.19 -19.39 19.98
C VAL A 173 1.07 -19.66 21.21
N ASP A 174 0.97 -20.84 21.82
CA ASP A 174 1.77 -21.20 23.02
C ASP A 174 3.28 -21.36 22.73
N LYS A 175 3.68 -21.55 21.47
CA LYS A 175 5.08 -21.81 21.09
C LYS A 175 5.86 -20.53 20.77
N VAL A 176 5.20 -19.40 20.56
CA VAL A 176 5.80 -18.16 20.04
C VAL A 176 5.67 -16.99 21.02
N GLU A 177 5.66 -17.23 22.34
CA GLU A 177 5.65 -16.15 23.35
C GLU A 177 6.94 -15.30 23.31
N ARG A 178 7.02 -14.39 22.33
CA ARG A 178 7.49 -13.03 22.58
C ARG A 178 6.25 -12.22 22.88
N LYS A 179 6.24 -11.66 24.09
CA LYS A 179 5.19 -10.92 24.79
C LYS A 179 4.74 -9.67 24.02
N ILE A 180 4.11 -9.86 22.87
CA ILE A 180 3.27 -8.89 22.19
C ILE A 180 1.90 -9.53 22.25
N GLU A 181 1.00 -8.94 23.04
CA GLU A 181 -0.43 -9.18 22.83
C GLU A 181 -0.71 -8.76 21.39
N VAL A 182 -0.67 -9.73 20.48
CA VAL A 182 -1.34 -9.58 19.19
C VAL A 182 -2.80 -9.49 19.58
N ILE A 183 -3.29 -8.26 19.74
CA ILE A 183 -4.72 -7.98 19.77
C ILE A 183 -5.18 -8.40 18.39
N ARG A 184 -5.47 -9.70 18.23
CA ARG A 184 -6.21 -10.20 17.09
C ARG A 184 -7.58 -9.58 17.25
N TYR A 185 -7.81 -8.47 16.57
CA TYR A 185 -9.16 -8.03 16.30
C TYR A 185 -9.88 -9.24 15.71
N ASN A 186 -10.97 -9.65 16.36
CA ASN A 186 -11.74 -10.82 15.98
C ASN A 186 -12.60 -10.42 14.77
N ILE A 187 -11.93 -10.15 13.64
CA ILE A 187 -12.56 -9.66 12.43
C ILE A 187 -13.45 -10.78 11.92
N ASP A 188 -14.75 -10.49 11.86
CA ASP A 188 -15.73 -11.42 11.34
C ASP A 188 -15.53 -11.57 9.83
N LYS A 189 -14.72 -12.56 9.44
CA LYS A 189 -14.40 -12.85 8.04
C LYS A 189 -15.63 -13.17 7.19
N THR A 190 -16.81 -13.38 7.79
CA THR A 190 -18.06 -13.53 7.03
C THR A 190 -18.51 -12.26 6.33
N ARG A 191 -17.96 -11.09 6.70
CA ARG A 191 -18.25 -9.78 6.11
C ARG A 191 -17.28 -9.36 5.00
N ILE A 192 -16.36 -10.25 4.65
CA ILE A 192 -15.43 -10.08 3.54
C ILE A 192 -16.07 -10.71 2.31
N HIS A 193 -16.32 -9.91 1.28
CA HIS A 193 -17.09 -10.36 0.13
C HIS A 193 -16.38 -10.16 -1.21
N GLY A 194 -15.31 -9.37 -1.25
CA GLY A 194 -14.55 -9.11 -2.46
C GLY A 194 -13.76 -10.29 -3.01
N GLU A 195 -13.42 -10.17 -4.29
CA GLU A 195 -12.57 -11.13 -4.99
C GLU A 195 -11.14 -10.59 -5.13
N TRP A 196 -10.16 -11.48 -4.99
CA TRP A 196 -8.76 -11.11 -5.21
C TRP A 196 -8.51 -10.87 -6.70
N GLY A 197 -7.89 -9.74 -7.00
CA GLY A 197 -7.33 -9.44 -8.31
C GLY A 197 -6.05 -10.23 -8.58
N SER A 198 -5.48 -9.99 -9.75
CA SER A 198 -4.18 -10.55 -10.13
C SER A 198 -3.05 -9.91 -9.32
N TRP A 199 -1.98 -10.66 -9.10
CA TRP A 199 -0.75 -10.07 -8.57
C TRP A 199 -0.12 -9.15 -9.62
N VAL A 200 0.30 -7.98 -9.16
CA VAL A 200 1.05 -7.00 -9.96
C VAL A 200 2.37 -6.74 -9.25
N PHE A 201 3.47 -6.80 -10.01
CA PHE A 201 4.83 -6.70 -9.48
C PHE A 201 5.58 -5.55 -10.15
N CYS A 202 6.52 -4.97 -9.41
CA CYS A 202 7.54 -4.09 -9.96
C CYS A 202 8.38 -4.81 -11.03
N SER A 203 9.01 -4.03 -11.91
CA SER A 203 10.02 -4.57 -12.85
C SER A 203 11.15 -5.28 -12.08
N PRO A 204 11.84 -6.28 -12.68
CA PRO A 204 12.88 -7.02 -12.00
C PRO A 204 13.97 -6.12 -11.38
N GLY A 205 14.18 -6.26 -10.07
CA GLY A 205 15.17 -5.49 -9.31
C GLY A 205 14.68 -4.16 -8.75
N MET A 206 13.42 -3.80 -8.97
CA MET A 206 12.79 -2.62 -8.38
C MET A 206 11.91 -3.01 -7.20
N ASN A 207 11.76 -2.07 -6.27
CA ASN A 207 10.96 -2.24 -5.07
C ASN A 207 9.94 -1.11 -4.93
N VAL A 208 8.87 -1.36 -4.18
CA VAL A 208 7.86 -0.35 -3.89
C VAL A 208 8.46 0.73 -3.01
N VAL A 209 8.37 1.97 -3.45
CA VAL A 209 8.89 3.16 -2.76
C VAL A 209 7.81 4.17 -2.43
N GLY A 210 6.59 4.02 -2.91
CA GLY A 210 5.55 5.01 -2.68
C GLY A 210 4.15 4.54 -3.01
N ILE A 211 3.20 5.41 -2.70
CA ILE A 211 1.77 5.11 -2.76
C ILE A 211 0.94 6.32 -3.19
N ARG A 212 -0.19 6.03 -3.83
CA ARG A 212 -1.33 6.93 -3.98
C ARG A 212 -2.61 6.11 -3.83
N THR A 213 -3.56 6.59 -3.04
CA THR A 213 -4.88 5.94 -2.87
C THR A 213 -5.96 6.69 -3.65
N VAL A 214 -7.05 5.98 -3.93
CA VAL A 214 -8.32 6.56 -4.39
C VAL A 214 -9.38 6.25 -3.35
N VAL A 215 -10.11 7.27 -2.90
CA VAL A 215 -11.12 7.16 -1.85
C VAL A 215 -12.43 7.77 -2.32
N GLU A 216 -13.54 7.06 -2.17
CA GLU A 216 -14.87 7.60 -2.47
C GLU A 216 -15.22 8.73 -1.49
N ASP A 217 -15.68 9.90 -1.98
CA ASP A 217 -16.16 10.97 -1.10
C ASP A 217 -17.65 10.78 -0.83
N GLY A 218 -17.97 10.28 0.37
CA GLY A 218 -19.34 10.22 0.85
C GLY A 218 -19.92 11.62 0.93
N HIS A 219 -20.82 11.98 0.01
CA HIS A 219 -21.45 13.31 -0.04
C HIS A 219 -22.25 13.68 1.23
N ILE A 220 -22.40 12.74 2.17
CA ILE A 220 -23.02 12.95 3.48
C ILE A 220 -22.22 12.16 4.53
N ASP A 221 -21.09 12.69 4.97
CA ASP A 221 -20.39 12.41 6.26
C ASP A 221 -20.08 10.97 6.75
N ASP A 222 -20.36 9.87 6.04
CA ASP A 222 -19.96 8.54 6.52
C ASP A 222 -19.37 7.46 5.59
N ASP A 223 -19.47 7.56 4.26
CA ASP A 223 -19.19 6.38 3.42
C ASP A 223 -17.83 6.37 2.69
N ALA A 224 -16.83 7.09 3.23
CA ALA A 224 -15.54 7.21 2.53
C ALA A 224 -14.71 5.91 2.59
N GLY A 225 -14.87 5.03 1.59
CA GLY A 225 -14.13 3.79 1.42
C GLY A 225 -12.98 3.89 0.42
N LEU A 226 -11.90 3.13 0.64
CA LEU A 226 -10.79 2.97 -0.30
C LEU A 226 -11.29 2.20 -1.53
N THR A 227 -11.15 2.77 -2.72
CA THR A 227 -11.63 2.16 -3.96
C THR A 227 -10.49 1.67 -4.85
N ASP A 228 -9.30 2.23 -4.71
CA ASP A 228 -8.10 1.77 -5.40
C ASP A 228 -6.80 2.17 -4.70
N VAL A 229 -5.71 1.47 -5.03
CA VAL A 229 -4.34 1.74 -4.58
C VAL A 229 -3.39 1.63 -5.76
N ILE A 230 -2.60 2.68 -5.97
CA ILE A 230 -1.50 2.72 -6.92
C ILE A 230 -0.20 2.75 -6.14
N LEU A 231 0.71 1.83 -6.45
CA LEU A 231 2.05 1.82 -5.86
C LEU A 231 3.08 2.27 -6.89
N TYR A 232 4.18 2.83 -6.40
CA TYR A 232 5.26 3.35 -7.23
C TYR A 232 6.54 2.59 -6.96
N CYS A 233 7.21 2.12 -8.00
CA CYS A 233 8.45 1.37 -7.94
C CYS A 233 9.65 2.23 -8.34
N ALA A 234 10.79 1.98 -7.70
CA ALA A 234 12.12 2.49 -8.08
C ALA A 234 13.21 1.44 -7.90
#